data_AF-A0AA41SLQ3-F1
#
_entry.id   AF-A0AA41SLQ3-F1
#
_cell.length_a   1.000
_cell.length_b   1.000
_cell.length_c   1.000
_cell.angle_alpha   90.00
_cell.angle_beta   90.00
_cell.angle_gamma   90.00
#
_symmetry.space_group_name_H-M   'P 1'
#
loop_
_entity.id
_entity.type
_entity.pdbx_description
1 polymer ?
#
loop_
_entity_poly.entity_id
_entity_poly.type
_entity_poly.pdbx_seq_one_letter_code
_entity_poly.pdbx_strand_id
1 'polypeptide(L)'
;MGEHSYPDSDSVISSNHDLLASVTGSIHQAKEATTHHYHKSFRGFTAKLTPEQAQKLRETESVISVFESKNNQLHTTHSWEFLGINDIPPTDELTKLDPKSDVIVGVFDSGVWPESKSFDDDGLGPIPTRFKGECVEGDLNDNFACN
;
A
#
# COMPACT_ATOMS: atom_id res chain seq x y z
N MET A 1 -17.85 -1.14 -6.70
CA MET A 1 -17.07 -0.66 -5.53
C MET A 1 -17.56 0.74 -5.24
N GLY A 2 -17.87 1.03 -3.98
CA GLY A 2 -18.76 2.12 -3.57
C GLY A 2 -18.41 3.47 -4.20
N GLU A 3 -19.44 4.27 -4.50
CA GLU A 3 -19.27 5.66 -4.90
C GLU A 3 -18.26 6.33 -3.96
N HIS A 4 -17.29 7.06 -4.53
CA HIS A 4 -16.41 7.95 -3.77
C HIS A 4 -17.26 9.09 -3.19
N SER A 5 -18.03 8.77 -2.16
CA SER A 5 -18.86 9.70 -1.44
C SER A 5 -17.97 10.45 -0.45
N TYR A 6 -17.57 11.66 -0.85
CA TYR A 6 -17.09 12.80 -0.06
C TYR A 6 -15.58 13.15 -0.09
N PRO A 7 -15.25 14.47 0.01
CA PRO A 7 -14.24 15.15 -0.81
C PRO A 7 -13.10 15.81 0.01
N ASP A 8 -13.04 15.56 1.32
CA ASP A 8 -12.16 16.27 2.25
C ASP A 8 -11.56 15.31 3.29
N SER A 9 -10.25 15.11 3.21
CA SER A 9 -9.48 14.24 4.10
C SER A 9 -9.54 14.71 5.56
N ASP A 10 -9.65 16.02 5.79
CA ASP A 10 -9.59 16.60 7.13
C ASP A 10 -10.83 16.24 7.95
N SER A 11 -12.00 16.19 7.31
CA SER A 11 -13.25 15.76 7.94
C SER A 11 -13.22 14.28 8.37
N VAL A 12 -12.58 13.42 7.59
CA VAL A 12 -12.40 12.00 7.96
C VAL A 12 -11.42 11.87 9.13
N ILE A 13 -10.33 12.64 9.11
CA ILE A 13 -9.32 12.65 10.16
C ILE A 13 -9.91 13.15 11.48
N SER A 14 -10.68 14.25 11.46
CA SER A 14 -11.34 14.77 12.67
C SER A 14 -12.33 13.76 13.26
N SER A 15 -13.18 13.17 12.43
CA SER A 15 -14.14 12.14 12.85
C SER A 15 -13.45 10.92 13.48
N ASN A 16 -12.31 10.50 12.91
CA ASN A 16 -11.51 9.40 13.46
C ASN A 16 -10.95 9.76 14.85
N HIS A 17 -10.48 10.99 15.05
CA HIS A 17 -9.99 11.45 16.35
C HIS A 17 -11.11 11.54 17.40
N ASP A 18 -12.30 12.01 17.01
CA ASP A 18 -13.45 12.07 17.92
C ASP A 18 -13.88 10.67 18.37
N LEU A 19 -13.95 9.72 17.43
CA LEU A 19 -14.24 8.32 17.74
C LEU A 19 -13.17 7.74 18.68
N LEU A 20 -11.89 7.96 18.40
CA LEU A 20 -10.81 7.45 19.22
C LEU A 20 -10.76 8.09 20.62
N ALA A 21 -11.10 9.38 20.73
CA ALA A 21 -11.18 10.09 22.00
C ALA A 21 -12.23 9.51 22.94
N SER A 22 -13.29 8.88 22.41
CA SER A 22 -14.29 8.19 23.23
C SER A 22 -13.72 7.02 24.05
N VAL A 23 -12.60 6.42 23.62
CA VAL A 23 -11.94 5.31 24.33
C VAL A 23 -10.61 5.71 24.96
N THR A 24 -9.90 6.71 24.42
CA THR A 24 -8.63 7.18 25.00
C THR A 24 -8.83 8.23 26.08
N GLY A 25 -9.96 8.94 26.09
CA GLY A 25 -10.34 9.93 27.10
C GLY A 25 -10.15 11.39 26.67
N SER A 26 -9.39 11.66 25.60
CA SER A 26 -9.23 13.01 25.05
C SER A 26 -8.76 13.00 23.60
N ILE A 27 -9.02 14.11 22.88
CA ILE A 27 -8.52 14.32 21.51
C ILE A 27 -6.98 14.33 21.46
N HIS A 28 -6.34 14.88 22.50
CA HIS A 28 -4.88 14.87 22.59
C HIS A 28 -4.34 13.44 22.61
N GLN A 29 -4.87 12.59 23.49
CA GLN A 29 -4.46 11.17 23.58
C GLN A 29 -4.85 10.39 22.33
N ALA A 30 -5.98 10.70 21.70
CA ALA A 30 -6.35 10.11 20.41
C ALA A 30 -5.31 10.43 19.33
N LYS A 31 -4.88 11.69 19.22
CA LYS A 31 -3.84 12.11 18.27
C LYS A 31 -2.51 11.41 18.53
N GLU A 32 -2.10 11.31 19.79
CA GLU A 32 -0.85 10.64 20.19
C GLU A 32 -0.89 9.13 19.93
N ALA A 33 -2.03 8.49 20.15
CA ALA A 33 -2.21 7.05 19.91
C ALA A 33 -2.27 6.71 18.41
N THR A 34 -2.71 7.63 17.56
CA THR A 34 -2.91 7.39 16.12
C THR A 34 -1.58 7.37 15.37
N THR A 35 -1.38 6.37 14.52
CA THR A 35 -0.19 6.26 13.67
C THR A 35 -0.47 6.56 12.21
N HIS A 36 -1.70 6.30 11.72
CA HIS A 36 -2.08 6.56 10.33
C HIS A 36 -3.59 6.68 10.15
N HIS A 37 -4.03 7.40 9.10
CA HIS A 37 -5.43 7.54 8.72
C HIS A 37 -5.67 7.09 7.28
N TYR A 38 -6.65 6.23 7.08
CA TYR A 38 -7.16 5.81 5.78
C TYR A 38 -8.41 6.60 5.44
N HIS A 39 -8.39 7.28 4.28
CA HIS A 39 -9.51 8.13 3.83
C HIS A 39 -9.84 7.98 2.34
N LYS A 40 -8.95 7.35 1.54
CA LYS A 40 -9.14 7.22 0.08
C LYS A 40 -10.05 6.05 -0.29
N SER A 41 -9.60 4.81 -0.03
CA SER A 41 -10.31 3.59 -0.44
C SER A 41 -11.30 3.09 0.61
N PHE A 42 -11.03 3.38 1.87
CA PHE A 42 -11.91 3.11 3.01
C PHE A 42 -11.63 4.13 4.11
N ARG A 43 -12.56 4.25 5.06
CA ARG A 43 -12.43 5.12 6.24
C ARG A 43 -11.92 4.29 7.40
N GLY A 44 -10.79 4.67 7.98
CA GLY A 44 -10.22 3.98 9.13
C GLY A 44 -8.95 4.64 9.63
N PHE A 45 -8.35 4.04 10.64
CA PHE A 45 -7.10 4.50 11.21
C PHE A 45 -6.35 3.33 11.86
N THR A 46 -5.06 3.50 12.08
CA THR A 46 -4.26 2.64 12.94
C THR A 46 -3.90 3.40 14.21
N ALA A 47 -4.03 2.75 15.37
CA ALA A 47 -3.71 3.37 16.64
C ALA A 47 -3.10 2.35 17.63
N LYS A 48 -2.26 2.83 18.53
CA LYS A 48 -1.74 2.06 19.67
C LYS A 48 -2.73 2.16 20.83
N LEU A 49 -3.33 1.03 21.18
CA LEU A 49 -4.39 0.95 22.18
C LEU A 49 -4.15 -0.20 23.15
N THR A 50 -4.68 -0.10 24.36
CA THR A 50 -4.77 -1.25 25.26
C THR A 50 -5.82 -2.24 24.75
N PRO A 51 -5.76 -3.53 25.14
CA PRO A 51 -6.77 -4.52 24.79
C PRO A 51 -8.20 -4.08 25.15
N GLU A 52 -8.37 -3.42 26.30
CA GLU A 52 -9.67 -2.94 26.77
C GLU A 52 -10.19 -1.79 25.92
N GLN A 53 -9.33 -0.86 25.50
CA GLN A 53 -9.70 0.23 24.59
C GLN A 53 -10.08 -0.31 23.21
N ALA A 54 -9.33 -1.27 22.69
CA ALA A 54 -9.63 -1.93 21.41
C ALA A 54 -10.96 -2.70 21.48
N GLN A 55 -11.25 -3.37 22.59
CA GLN A 55 -12.52 -4.05 22.81
C GLN A 55 -13.69 -3.08 22.84
N LYS A 56 -13.57 -1.94 23.53
CA LYS A 56 -14.59 -0.89 23.53
C LYS A 56 -14.87 -0.37 22.12
N LEU A 57 -13.84 -0.15 21.31
CA LEU A 57 -14.03 0.27 19.92
C LEU A 57 -14.77 -0.79 19.08
N ARG A 58 -14.52 -2.09 19.32
CA ARG A 58 -15.25 -3.17 18.62
C ARG A 58 -16.74 -3.18 18.92
N GLU A 59 -17.13 -2.70 20.09
CA GLU A 59 -18.52 -2.67 20.55
C GLU A 59 -19.25 -1.39 20.09
N THR A 60 -18.54 -0.40 19.57
CA THR A 60 -19.13 0.83 19.05
C THR A 60 -19.84 0.58 17.72
N GLU A 61 -21.13 0.94 17.64
CA GLU A 61 -21.99 0.71 16.46
C GLU A 61 -21.43 1.29 15.15
N SER A 62 -20.68 2.40 15.21
CA SER A 62 -20.07 3.03 14.03
C SER A 62 -18.79 2.33 13.54
N VAL A 63 -18.27 1.34 14.26
CA VAL A 63 -17.04 0.60 13.93
C VAL A 63 -17.40 -0.74 13.31
N ILE A 64 -17.02 -0.92 12.04
CA ILE A 64 -17.28 -2.17 11.31
C ILE A 64 -16.42 -3.32 11.84
N SER A 65 -15.14 -3.06 12.12
CA SER A 65 -14.19 -4.09 12.53
C SER A 65 -12.92 -3.48 13.12
N VAL A 66 -12.33 -4.18 14.10
CA VAL A 66 -11.01 -3.85 14.66
C VAL A 66 -10.13 -5.10 14.62
N PHE A 67 -8.93 -4.96 14.09
CA PHE A 67 -7.95 -6.05 14.00
C PHE A 67 -6.64 -5.61 14.66
N GLU A 68 -5.97 -6.55 15.31
CA GLU A 68 -4.62 -6.31 15.83
C GLU A 68 -3.64 -6.21 14.65
N SER A 69 -2.80 -5.17 14.66
CA SER A 69 -1.74 -5.00 13.66
C SER A 69 -0.66 -6.06 13.88
N LYS A 70 -0.30 -6.78 12.82
CA LYS A 70 0.71 -7.85 12.86
C LYS A 70 1.80 -7.59 11.84
N ASN A 71 3.03 -7.98 12.18
CA ASN A 71 4.11 -8.02 11.22
C ASN A 71 3.95 -9.25 10.34
N ASN A 72 4.08 -9.06 9.03
CA ASN A 72 4.16 -10.16 8.08
C ASN A 72 5.62 -10.61 7.92
N GLN A 73 5.83 -11.90 7.67
CA GLN A 73 7.14 -12.47 7.40
C GLN A 73 7.33 -12.64 5.89
N LEU A 74 8.57 -12.49 5.42
CA LEU A 74 8.89 -12.79 4.02
C LEU A 74 8.73 -14.29 3.78
N HIS A 75 8.01 -14.65 2.72
CA HIS A 75 7.67 -16.04 2.42
C HIS A 75 8.69 -16.73 1.52
N THR A 76 9.49 -15.99 0.75
CA THR A 76 10.43 -16.57 -0.20
C THR A 76 11.60 -15.62 -0.48
N THR A 77 12.76 -16.20 -0.78
CA THR A 77 13.90 -15.52 -1.42
C THR A 77 14.05 -15.91 -2.90
N HIS A 78 13.17 -16.79 -3.40
CA HIS A 78 13.18 -17.36 -4.75
C HIS A 78 11.84 -17.13 -5.43
N SER A 79 11.59 -15.88 -5.84
CA SER A 79 10.29 -15.45 -6.40
C SER A 79 9.89 -16.22 -7.65
N TRP A 80 10.84 -16.62 -8.50
CA TRP A 80 10.56 -17.40 -9.72
C TRP A 80 9.94 -18.77 -9.42
N GLU A 81 10.39 -19.43 -8.34
CA GLU A 81 9.87 -20.72 -7.91
C GLU A 81 8.52 -20.55 -7.22
N PHE A 82 8.38 -19.52 -6.38
CA PHE A 82 7.10 -19.19 -5.73
C PHE A 82 5.99 -18.89 -6.74
N LEU A 83 6.31 -18.21 -7.83
CA LEU A 83 5.37 -17.89 -8.91
C LEU A 83 5.16 -19.04 -9.89
N GLY A 84 5.89 -20.16 -9.76
CA GLY A 84 5.82 -21.29 -10.68
C GLY A 84 6.32 -20.96 -12.10
N ILE A 85 7.16 -19.94 -12.25
CA ILE A 85 7.65 -19.50 -13.58
C ILE A 85 8.45 -20.61 -14.26
N ASN A 86 9.19 -21.41 -13.47
CA ASN A 86 9.96 -22.55 -13.97
C ASN A 86 9.10 -23.65 -14.60
N ASP A 87 7.81 -23.72 -14.24
CA ASP A 87 6.87 -24.72 -14.77
C ASP A 87 6.15 -24.22 -16.02
N ILE A 88 6.33 -22.94 -16.38
CA ILE A 88 5.77 -22.38 -17.62
C ILE A 88 6.63 -22.92 -18.77
N PRO A 89 6.06 -23.74 -19.68
CA PRO A 89 6.82 -24.26 -20.81
C PRO A 89 7.32 -23.07 -21.64
N PRO A 90 8.60 -23.07 -22.08
CA PRO A 90 9.13 -22.05 -22.97
C PRO A 90 8.36 -22.13 -24.29
N THR A 91 7.30 -21.35 -24.37
CA THR A 91 6.45 -21.24 -25.54
C THR A 91 6.90 -20.02 -26.32
N ASP A 92 6.91 -20.16 -27.63
CA ASP A 92 7.16 -19.08 -28.60
C ASP A 92 6.07 -17.99 -28.55
N GLU A 93 5.15 -18.05 -27.57
CA GLU A 93 4.11 -17.05 -27.32
C GLU A 93 4.56 -15.99 -26.31
N LEU A 94 5.40 -16.34 -25.31
CA LEU A 94 6.00 -15.36 -24.39
C LEU A 94 6.87 -14.34 -25.14
N THR A 95 7.54 -14.77 -26.21
CA THR A 95 8.33 -13.93 -27.12
C THR A 95 7.49 -13.13 -28.11
N LYS A 96 6.20 -13.46 -28.28
CA LYS A 96 5.23 -12.74 -29.11
C LYS A 96 4.35 -11.77 -28.33
N LEU A 97 4.45 -11.75 -27.00
CA LEU A 97 3.79 -10.74 -26.19
C LEU A 97 4.33 -9.38 -26.59
N ASP A 98 3.42 -8.44 -26.87
CA ASP A 98 3.79 -7.06 -27.11
C ASP A 98 4.46 -6.51 -25.85
N PRO A 99 5.76 -6.14 -25.88
CA PRO A 99 6.44 -5.59 -24.71
C PRO A 99 5.81 -4.27 -24.26
N LYS A 100 4.95 -3.65 -25.07
CA LYS A 100 4.26 -2.40 -24.78
C LYS A 100 2.91 -2.65 -24.11
N SER A 101 2.95 -3.10 -22.86
CA SER A 101 1.74 -3.21 -22.04
C SER A 101 1.52 -1.95 -21.19
N ASP A 102 0.35 -1.30 -21.30
CA ASP A 102 -0.10 -0.25 -20.35
C ASP A 102 -0.66 -0.88 -19.07
N VAL A 103 0.14 -1.71 -18.40
CA VAL A 103 -0.22 -2.39 -17.16
C VAL A 103 0.70 -1.89 -16.04
N ILE A 104 0.10 -1.48 -14.93
CA ILE A 104 0.83 -1.09 -13.72
C ILE A 104 0.77 -2.28 -12.76
N VAL A 105 1.94 -2.84 -12.42
CA VAL A 105 2.07 -3.95 -11.47
C VAL A 105 2.55 -3.40 -10.13
N GLY A 106 1.74 -3.58 -9.07
CA GLY A 106 2.12 -3.23 -7.71
C GLY A 106 2.82 -4.39 -7.02
N VAL A 107 4.07 -4.20 -6.61
CA VAL A 107 4.87 -5.19 -5.87
C VAL A 107 5.01 -4.72 -4.42
N PHE A 108 4.53 -5.53 -3.47
CA PHE A 108 4.65 -5.27 -2.04
C PHE A 108 5.73 -6.18 -1.45
N ASP A 109 6.96 -5.71 -1.44
CA ASP A 109 8.12 -6.46 -0.94
C ASP A 109 9.06 -5.52 -0.14
N SER A 110 10.27 -5.98 0.12
CA SER A 110 11.37 -5.27 0.76
C SER A 110 12.01 -4.18 -0.11
N GLY A 111 11.65 -4.11 -1.41
CA GLY A 111 12.14 -3.11 -2.36
C GLY A 111 12.73 -3.77 -3.62
N VAL A 112 13.36 -2.94 -4.45
CA VAL A 112 14.11 -3.35 -5.65
C VAL A 112 15.39 -2.51 -5.75
N TRP A 113 16.35 -2.98 -6.54
CA TRP A 113 17.50 -2.17 -6.97
C TRP A 113 17.19 -1.54 -8.33
N PRO A 114 16.65 -0.31 -8.37
CA PRO A 114 16.25 0.34 -9.61
C PRO A 114 17.40 0.48 -10.62
N GLU A 115 18.65 0.55 -10.15
CA GLU A 115 19.86 0.63 -10.98
C GLU A 115 20.26 -0.67 -11.68
N SER A 116 19.61 -1.80 -11.35
CA SER A 116 19.90 -3.07 -12.00
C SER A 116 19.48 -3.04 -13.47
N LYS A 117 20.32 -3.61 -14.36
CA LYS A 117 20.01 -3.76 -15.80
C LYS A 117 18.71 -4.51 -16.09
N SER A 118 18.20 -5.29 -15.14
CA SER A 118 16.91 -5.96 -15.29
C SER A 118 15.72 -4.99 -15.27
N PHE A 119 15.91 -3.75 -14.81
CA PHE A 119 14.92 -2.67 -14.80
C PHE A 119 15.24 -1.56 -15.82
N ASP A 120 16.08 -1.86 -16.81
CA ASP A 120 16.33 -0.96 -17.95
C ASP A 120 15.01 -0.75 -18.72
N ASP A 121 14.62 0.51 -18.88
CA ASP A 121 13.38 0.93 -19.52
C ASP A 121 13.55 1.17 -21.03
N ASP A 122 14.74 0.90 -21.59
CA ASP A 122 15.01 1.00 -23.02
C ASP A 122 13.97 0.25 -23.86
N GLY A 123 13.19 1.02 -24.65
CA GLY A 123 12.15 0.49 -25.53
C GLY A 123 10.75 0.45 -24.91
N LEU A 124 10.59 0.80 -23.63
CA LEU A 124 9.29 1.05 -23.01
C LEU A 124 8.74 2.43 -23.42
N GLY A 125 7.41 2.55 -23.39
CA GLY A 125 6.71 3.82 -23.62
C GLY A 125 6.84 4.77 -22.43
N PRO A 126 6.21 5.95 -22.47
CA PRO A 126 6.21 6.86 -21.33
C PRO A 126 5.41 6.29 -20.15
N ILE A 127 5.77 6.70 -18.93
CA ILE A 127 4.99 6.47 -17.70
C ILE A 127 3.49 6.69 -17.97
N PRO A 128 2.62 5.70 -17.67
CA PRO A 128 1.18 5.87 -17.83
C PRO A 128 0.65 7.07 -17.04
N THR A 129 -0.14 7.96 -17.68
CA THR A 129 -0.66 9.19 -17.04
C THR A 129 -1.56 8.93 -15.82
N ARG A 130 -2.08 7.70 -15.70
CA ARG A 130 -2.87 7.21 -14.56
C ARG A 130 -2.01 6.79 -13.36
N PHE A 131 -0.71 6.63 -13.52
CA PHE A 131 0.21 6.37 -12.42
C PHE A 131 0.29 7.61 -11.51
N LYS A 132 0.13 7.40 -10.20
CA LYS A 132 0.15 8.46 -9.18
C LYS A 132 1.20 8.19 -8.10
N GLY A 133 2.13 7.27 -8.36
CA GLY A 133 3.27 7.03 -7.49
C GLY A 133 4.34 8.10 -7.68
N GLU A 134 5.39 7.99 -6.88
CA GLU A 134 6.57 8.84 -6.98
C GLU A 134 7.76 8.04 -7.52
N CYS A 135 8.68 8.73 -8.17
CA CYS A 135 9.96 8.17 -8.54
C CYS A 135 10.90 8.21 -7.33
N VAL A 136 11.45 7.06 -6.94
CA VAL A 136 12.45 6.96 -5.88
C VAL A 136 13.78 6.60 -6.54
N GLU A 137 14.77 7.46 -6.35
CA GLU A 137 16.12 7.27 -6.88
C GLU A 137 16.84 6.11 -6.17
N GLY A 138 17.71 5.41 -6.89
CA GLY A 138 18.56 4.36 -6.32
C GLY A 138 19.80 4.91 -5.61
N ASP A 139 20.35 4.14 -4.68
CA ASP A 139 21.48 4.55 -3.83
C ASP A 139 22.80 4.82 -4.61
N LEU A 140 22.90 4.36 -5.86
CA LEU A 140 24.14 4.33 -6.63
C LEU A 140 24.21 5.33 -7.79
N ASN A 141 23.16 6.11 -8.09
CA ASN A 141 23.16 7.04 -9.23
C ASN A 141 22.26 8.27 -9.03
N ASP A 142 22.85 9.47 -9.14
CA ASP A 142 22.15 10.77 -9.15
C ASP A 142 21.33 11.04 -10.43
N ASN A 143 21.23 10.07 -11.36
CA ASN A 143 20.61 10.22 -12.69
C ASN A 143 19.64 9.08 -13.04
N PHE A 144 19.07 8.40 -12.04
CA PHE A 144 18.02 7.41 -12.32
C PHE A 144 16.73 8.13 -12.74
N ALA A 145 16.24 7.83 -13.93
CA ALA A 145 14.94 8.33 -14.41
C ALA A 145 13.92 7.19 -14.33
N CYS A 146 12.85 7.37 -13.55
CA CYS A 146 11.74 6.43 -13.60
C CYS A 146 10.95 6.63 -14.89
N ASN A 147 10.64 5.53 -15.58
CA ASN A 147 9.77 5.46 -16.74
C ASN A 147 8.69 4.37 -16.57
#